data_AF-A0A4Q3SKW5-F1
#
_entry.id   AF-A0A4Q3SKW5-F1
#
_cell.length_a   1.000
_cell.length_b   1.000
_cell.length_c   1.000
_cell.angle_alpha   90.00
_cell.angle_beta   90.00
_cell.angle_gamma   90.00
#
_symmetry.space_group_name_H-M   'P 1'
#
loop_
_entity.id
_entity.type
_entity.pdbx_description
1 polymer ?
#
loop_
_entity_poly.entity_id
_entity_poly.type
_entity_poly.pdbx_seq_one_letter_code
_entity_poly.pdbx_strand_id
1 'polypeptide(L)' 'MAYIPVQEHLPGITGLLEFRQDTAKPIRELTQFILRGENSLTPAERELIATAVSGGNECKFCTTA' A
#
# COMPACT_ATOMS: atom_id res chain seq x y z
N MET A 1 7.56 -4.85 20.57
CA MET A 1 6.33 -4.03 20.65
C MET A 1 6.56 -2.73 19.89
N ALA A 2 5.52 -2.15 19.31
CA ALA A 2 5.65 -0.86 18.61
C ALA A 2 6.02 0.25 19.60
N TYR A 3 6.88 1.18 19.19
CA TYR A 3 7.29 2.34 19.99
C TYR A 3 6.29 3.50 19.92
N ILE A 4 5.19 3.32 19.17
CA ILE A 4 4.10 4.26 18.99
C ILE A 4 2.76 3.55 19.22
N PRO A 5 1.73 4.25 19.71
CA PRO A 5 0.41 3.65 19.94
C PRO A 5 -0.31 3.43 18.60
N VAL A 6 -0.29 2.19 18.12
CA VAL A 6 -1.03 1.73 16.94
C VAL A 6 -2.25 0.90 17.38
N GLN A 7 -3.33 0.92 16.59
CA GLN A 7 -4.52 0.12 16.90
C GLN A 7 -4.21 -1.36 16.74
N GLU A 8 -4.29 -2.14 17.82
CA GLU A 8 -3.82 -3.54 17.87
C GLU A 8 -4.52 -4.49 16.90
N HIS A 9 -5.76 -4.18 16.52
CA HIS A 9 -6.54 -5.01 15.59
C HIS A 9 -6.22 -4.75 14.11
N LEU A 10 -5.42 -3.73 13.79
CA LEU A 10 -5.03 -3.39 12.42
C LEU A 10 -3.65 -3.98 12.11
N PRO A 11 -3.54 -4.94 11.17
CA PRO A 11 -2.26 -5.57 10.86
C PRO A 11 -1.34 -4.63 10.05
N GLY A 12 -0.05 -4.70 10.34
CA GLY A 12 1.01 -4.13 9.50
C GLY A 12 0.85 -2.65 9.17
N ILE A 13 0.99 -2.31 7.87
CA ILE A 13 0.95 -0.92 7.38
C ILE A 13 -0.39 -0.24 7.65
N THR A 14 -1.50 -0.99 7.75
CA THR A 14 -2.82 -0.43 8.03
C THR A 14 -2.85 0.27 9.38
N GLY A 15 -2.20 -0.29 10.41
CA GLY A 15 -2.08 0.35 11.73
C GLY A 15 -1.28 1.65 11.69
N LEU A 16 -0.24 1.73 10.84
CA LEU A 16 0.57 2.94 10.67
C LEU A 16 -0.19 4.04 9.92
N LEU A 17 -0.93 3.67 8.87
CA LEU A 17 -1.78 4.59 8.12
C LEU A 17 -2.95 5.11 8.97
N GLU A 18 -3.42 4.32 9.92
CA GLU A 18 -4.43 4.77 10.87
C GLU A 18 -3.85 5.69 11.95
N PHE A 19 -2.64 5.40 12.43
CA PHE A 19 -1.95 6.24 13.41
C PHE A 19 -1.64 7.66 12.87
N ARG A 20 -1.36 7.83 11.57
CA ARG A 20 -1.07 9.13 10.94
C ARG A 20 -1.95 9.38 9.72
N GLN A 21 -3.19 9.79 9.98
CA GLN A 21 -4.18 10.03 8.93
C GLN A 21 -3.82 11.17 7.97
N ASP A 22 -3.07 12.17 8.43
CA ASP A 22 -2.62 13.33 7.64
C ASP A 22 -1.72 12.92 6.48
N THR A 23 -0.80 11.98 6.71
CA THR A 23 0.06 11.41 5.66
C THR A 23 -0.59 10.23 4.95
N ALA A 24 -1.45 9.47 5.64
CA ALA A 24 -2.10 8.31 5.06
C ALA A 24 -3.12 8.64 3.98
N LYS A 25 -3.86 9.74 4.14
CA LYS A 25 -4.87 10.16 3.15
C LYS A 25 -4.27 10.31 1.73
N PRO A 26 -3.25 11.14 1.50
CA PRO A 26 -2.67 11.28 0.16
C PRO A 26 -2.05 9.97 -0.36
N ILE A 27 -1.47 9.14 0.51
CA ILE A 27 -0.96 7.81 0.12
C ILE A 27 -2.08 6.92 -0.40
N ARG A 28 -3.20 6.82 0.33
CA ARG A 28 -4.35 6.00 -0.06
C ARG A 28 -4.99 6.50 -1.35
N GLU A 29 -5.16 7.81 -1.50
CA GLU A 29 -5.70 8.44 -2.71
C GLU A 29 -4.81 8.14 -3.92
N LEU A 30 -3.49 8.29 -3.78
CA LEU A 30 -2.55 7.97 -4.85
C LEU A 30 -2.58 6.49 -5.24
N THR A 31 -2.60 5.58 -4.26
CA THR A 31 -2.68 4.14 -4.53
C THR A 31 -3.97 3.76 -5.25
N GLN A 32 -5.12 4.35 -4.85
CA GLN A 32 -6.39 4.13 -5.54
C GLN A 32 -6.36 4.67 -6.97
N PHE A 33 -5.82 5.88 -7.15
CA PHE A 33 -5.67 6.47 -8.47
C PHE A 33 -4.83 5.59 -9.40
N ILE A 34 -3.65 5.15 -8.94
CA ILE A 34 -2.72 4.35 -9.74
C ILE A 34 -3.28 2.95 -10.02
N LEU A 35 -3.76 2.23 -9.00
CA LEU A 35 -4.10 0.80 -9.14
C LEU A 35 -5.54 0.54 -9.58
N ARG A 36 -6.46 1.50 -9.37
CA ARG A 36 -7.90 1.31 -9.59
C ARG A 36 -8.56 2.40 -10.44
N GLY A 37 -7.91 3.56 -10.63
CA GLY A 37 -8.42 4.63 -11.50
C GLY A 37 -8.49 4.24 -12.98
N GLU A 38 -9.16 5.06 -13.78
CA GLU A 38 -9.23 4.90 -15.24
C GLU A 38 -7.83 4.90 -15.85
N ASN A 39 -7.56 3.94 -16.74
CA ASN A 39 -6.27 3.77 -17.37
C ASN A 39 -6.39 2.91 -18.63
N SER A 40 -5.42 3.01 -19.54
CA SER A 40 -5.28 2.10 -20.67
C SER A 40 -4.86 0.69 -20.25
N LEU A 41 -4.18 0.56 -19.10
CA LEU A 41 -3.82 -0.71 -18.49
C LEU A 41 -4.94 -1.22 -17.60
N THR A 42 -5.18 -2.52 -17.68
CA THR A 42 -6.08 -3.23 -16.78
C THR A 42 -5.54 -3.20 -15.34
N PRO A 43 -6.39 -3.37 -14.31
CA PRO A 43 -5.93 -3.54 -12.93
C PRO A 43 -4.90 -4.66 -12.78
N ALA A 44 -5.07 -5.79 -13.46
CA ALA A 44 -4.14 -6.92 -13.40
C ALA A 44 -2.74 -6.57 -13.93
N GLU A 45 -2.64 -5.84 -15.04
CA GLU A 45 -1.36 -5.38 -15.58
C GLU A 45 -0.64 -4.40 -14.63
N ARG A 46 -1.40 -3.52 -13.98
CA ARG A 46 -0.85 -2.58 -13.01
C ARG A 46 -0.35 -3.28 -11.73
N GLU A 47 -1.08 -4.28 -11.25
CA GLU A 47 -0.62 -5.13 -10.13
C GLU A 47 0.61 -5.94 -10.53
N LEU A 48 0.71 -6.45 -11.76
CA LEU A 48 1.90 -7.15 -12.23
C LEU A 48 3.15 -6.24 -12.19
N ILE A 49 3.02 -5.00 -12.63
CA ILE A 49 4.09 -4.00 -12.52
C ILE A 49 4.44 -3.75 -11.05
N ALA A 50 3.43 -3.54 -10.19
CA ALA A 50 3.64 -3.31 -8.76
C ALA A 50 4.38 -4.47 -8.09
N THR A 51 4.01 -5.71 -8.39
CA THR A 51 4.67 -6.94 -7.89
C THR A 51 6.11 -7.04 -8.37
N ALA A 52 6.39 -6.81 -9.65
CA ALA A 52 7.74 -6.89 -10.20
C ALA A 52 8.68 -5.83 -9.59
N VAL A 53 8.22 -4.59 -9.49
CA VAL A 53 8.98 -3.49 -8.88
C VAL A 53 9.18 -3.73 -7.38
N SER A 54 8.15 -4.19 -6.67
CA SER A 54 8.25 -4.50 -5.24
C SER A 54 9.20 -5.65 -4.96
N GLY A 55 9.21 -6.67 -5.82
CA GLY A 55 10.16 -7.79 -5.75
C GLY A 55 11.60 -7.32 -5.95
N GLY A 56 11.83 -6.42 -6.90
CA GLY A 56 13.15 -5.80 -7.12
C GLY A 56 13.61 -4.92 -5.95
N ASN A 57 12.68 -4.35 -5.19
CA ASN A 57 12.95 -3.60 -3.95
C ASN A 57 12.96 -4.48 -2.69
N GLU A 58 12.94 -5.81 -2.84
CA GLU A 58 12.91 -6.78 -1.74
C GLU A 58 11.74 -6.58 -0.75
N CYS A 59 10.67 -5.91 -1.19
CA CYS A 59 9.52 -5.64 -0.37
C CYS A 59 8.57 -6.84 -0.36
N LYS A 60 8.81 -7.79 0.56
CA LYS A 60 8.03 -9.03 0.66
C LYS A 60 6.52 -8.78 0.77
N PHE A 61 6.11 -7.85 1.62
CA PHE A 61 4.69 -7.51 1.81
C PHE A 61 4.03 -7.09 0.50
N CYS A 62 4.59 -6.08 -0.19
CA CYS A 62 4.00 -5.58 -1.44
C CYS A 62 4.12 -6.57 -2.60
N THR A 63 5.07 -7.51 -2.56
CA THR A 63 5.24 -8.55 -3.59
C THR A 63 4.19 -9.65 -3.48
N THR A 64 3.63 -9.88 -2.28
CA THR A 64 2.70 -10.98 -1.99
C THR A 64 1.33 -10.50 -1.50
N ALA A 65 1.04 -9.21 -1.68
CA ALA A 65 -0.19 -8.56 -1.21
C ALA A 65 -1.43 -8.99 -2.02
#